data_AF-M2PM86-F1
#
_entry.id   AF-M2PM86-F1
#
_cell.length_a   1.000
_cell.length_b   1.000
_cell.length_c   1.000
_cell.angle_alpha   90.00
_cell.angle_beta   90.00
_cell.angle_gamma   90.00
#
_symmetry.space_group_name_H-M   'P 1'
#
loop_
_entity.id
_entity.type
_entity.pdbx_description
1 polymer ?
#
loop_
_entity_poly.entity_id
_entity_poly.type
_entity_poly.pdbx_seq_one_letter_code
_entity_poly.pdbx_strand_id
1 'polypeptide(L)' 'MNIKYNEIQELLRGRADLHARLNLMPYDGTPEMKERGDGKYLYVRKCVAGKLTSTYVGIYTEELYNLLLRNAREICEIM' A
#
# COMPACT_ATOMS: atom_id res chain seq x y z
N MET A 1 -19.13 16.33 31.02
CA MET A 1 -18.77 14.96 30.59
C MET A 1 -18.81 14.86 29.07
N ASN A 2 -18.01 15.66 28.34
CA ASN A 2 -18.15 15.80 26.87
C ASN A 2 -16.81 15.81 26.11
N ILE A 3 -15.69 16.10 26.79
CA ILE A 3 -14.38 16.24 26.16
C ILE A 3 -13.85 14.89 25.66
N LYS A 4 -13.99 13.84 26.48
CA LYS A 4 -13.59 12.48 26.11
C LYS A 4 -14.30 11.95 24.87
N TYR A 5 -15.59 12.29 24.68
CA TYR A 5 -16.34 11.86 23.50
C TYR A 5 -15.92 12.60 22.24
N ASN A 6 -15.59 13.89 22.35
CA ASN A 6 -15.11 14.69 21.23
C ASN A 6 -13.73 14.20 20.75
N GLU A 7 -12.82 13.93 21.69
CA GLU A 7 -11.50 13.34 21.39
C GLU A 7 -11.64 11.99 20.68
N ILE A 8 -12.54 11.12 21.15
CA ILE A 8 -12.80 9.82 20.50
C ILE A 8 -13.33 10.02 19.07
N GLN A 9 -14.23 10.98 18.84
CA GLN A 9 -14.76 11.28 17.52
C GLN A 9 -13.71 11.87 16.57
N GLU A 10 -12.79 12.67 17.08
CA GLU A 10 -11.68 13.22 16.30
C GLU A 10 -10.67 12.13 15.91
N LEU A 11 -10.31 11.25 16.86
CA LEU A 11 -9.45 10.09 16.59
C LEU A 11 -10.09 9.12 15.58
N LEU A 12 -11.39 8.86 15.68
CA LEU A 12 -12.12 8.05 14.71
C LEU A 12 -12.12 8.68 13.32
N ARG A 13 -12.23 10.02 13.23
CA ARG A 13 -12.20 10.76 11.96
C ARG A 13 -10.82 10.70 11.32
N GLY A 14 -9.76 10.93 12.10
CA GLY A 14 -8.38 10.80 11.65
C GLY A 14 -8.07 9.38 11.16
N ARG A 15 -8.52 8.37 11.91
CA ARG A 15 -8.38 6.96 11.48
C ARG A 15 -9.11 6.67 10.17
N ALA A 16 -10.31 7.20 9.98
CA ALA A 16 -11.08 7.00 8.75
C ALA A 16 -10.43 7.68 7.54
N ASP A 17 -9.87 8.87 7.71
CA ASP A 17 -9.14 9.60 6.66
C ASP A 17 -7.89 8.83 6.22
N LEU A 18 -7.09 8.35 7.16
CA LEU A 18 -5.92 7.52 6.87
C LEU A 18 -6.31 6.22 6.15
N HIS A 19 -7.39 5.56 6.58
CA HIS A 19 -7.90 4.38 5.89
C HIS A 19 -8.42 4.68 4.48
N ALA A 20 -9.05 5.83 4.25
CA ALA A 20 -9.50 6.23 2.92
C ALA A 20 -8.31 6.46 1.98
N ARG A 21 -7.26 7.14 2.47
CA ARG A 21 -6.00 7.34 1.72
C ARG A 21 -5.33 6.01 1.36
N LEU A 22 -5.27 5.07 2.30
CA LEU A 22 -4.75 3.72 2.05
C LEU A 22 -5.57 2.97 1.00
N ASN A 23 -6.91 3.06 1.04
CA ASN A 23 -7.78 2.38 0.06
C ASN A 23 -7.70 2.99 -1.35
N LEU A 24 -7.34 4.27 -1.48
CA LEU A 24 -7.14 4.93 -2.78
C LEU A 24 -5.83 4.51 -3.45
N MET A 25 -4.87 3.97 -2.71
CA MET A 25 -3.61 3.51 -3.28
C MET A 25 -3.81 2.18 -4.01
N PRO A 26 -3.53 2.09 -5.33
CA PRO A 26 -3.85 0.92 -6.14
C PRO A 26 -3.01 -0.33 -5.81
N TYR A 27 -1.87 -0.16 -5.12
CA TYR A 27 -0.96 -1.25 -4.77
C TYR A 27 -0.49 -1.10 -3.33
N ASP A 28 -0.96 -2.00 -2.47
CA ASP A 28 -0.67 -2.00 -1.04
C ASP A 28 0.36 -3.08 -0.69
N GLY A 29 1.56 -2.99 -1.27
CA GLY A 29 2.57 -4.02 -1.04
C GLY A 29 3.96 -3.68 -1.55
N THR A 30 4.92 -4.51 -1.18
CA THR A 30 6.32 -4.32 -1.58
C THR A 30 6.49 -4.76 -3.03
N PRO A 31 7.03 -3.91 -3.92
CA PRO A 31 7.36 -4.31 -5.28
C PRO A 31 8.46 -5.37 -5.26
N GLU A 32 8.23 -6.47 -5.94
CA GLU A 32 9.16 -7.57 -6.16
C GLU A 32 9.35 -7.76 -7.67
N MET A 33 10.60 -7.70 -8.10
CA MET A 33 10.97 -7.93 -9.48
C MET A 33 11.22 -9.42 -9.70
N LYS A 34 10.53 -10.01 -10.68
CA LYS A 34 10.75 -11.40 -11.10
C LYS A 34 11.19 -11.44 -12.55
N GLU A 35 12.29 -12.12 -12.81
CA GLU A 35 12.69 -12.51 -14.16
C GLU A 35 12.04 -13.84 -14.53
N ARG A 36 11.43 -13.91 -15.71
CA ARG A 36 11.03 -15.16 -16.35
C ARG A 36 11.52 -15.13 -17.79
N GLY A 37 12.58 -15.90 -18.08
CA GLY A 37 13.24 -15.90 -19.38
C GLY A 37 13.85 -14.53 -19.69
N ASP A 38 13.57 -13.99 -20.88
CA ASP A 38 14.03 -12.66 -21.35
C ASP A 38 13.25 -11.48 -20.76
N GLY A 39 12.16 -11.74 -20.03
CA GLY A 39 11.25 -10.71 -19.53
C GLY A 39 11.46 -10.38 -18.05
N LYS A 40 11.59 -9.09 -17.75
CA LYS A 40 11.52 -8.54 -16.39
C LYS A 40 10.09 -8.15 -16.07
N TYR A 41 9.52 -8.74 -15.03
CA TYR A 41 8.13 -8.52 -14.62
C TYR A 41 8.05 -8.03 -13.20
N LEU A 42 7.08 -7.14 -12.96
CA LEU A 42 6.89 -6.51 -11.67
C LEU A 42 5.67 -7.10 -10.97
N TYR A 43 5.89 -7.54 -9.74
CA TYR A 43 4.88 -8.08 -8.86
C TYR A 43 4.81 -7.22 -7.60
N VAL A 44 3.66 -7.20 -6.95
CA VAL A 44 3.47 -6.57 -5.64
C VAL A 44 3.11 -7.67 -4.65
N ARG A 45 3.91 -7.76 -3.59
CA ARG A 45 3.70 -8.71 -2.49
C ARG A 45 2.93 -8.04 -1.37
N LYS A 46 1.80 -8.63 -0.97
CA LYS A 46 1.03 -8.24 0.20
C LYS A 46 0.70 -9.48 1.04
N CYS A 47 0.67 -9.33 2.37
CA CYS A 47 0.09 -10.35 3.24
C CYS A 47 -1.40 -10.00 3.45
N VAL A 48 -2.29 -10.87 2.97
CA VAL A 48 -3.75 -10.70 3.17
C VAL A 48 -4.24 -11.92 3.94
N ALA A 49 -4.84 -11.69 5.11
CA ALA A 49 -5.41 -12.73 5.96
C ALA A 49 -4.44 -13.91 6.24
N GLY A 50 -3.16 -13.61 6.47
CA GLY A 50 -2.13 -14.61 6.78
C GLY A 50 -1.56 -15.36 5.57
N LYS A 51 -1.98 -15.03 4.34
CA LYS A 51 -1.42 -15.59 3.11
C LYS A 51 -0.61 -14.53 2.37
N LEU A 52 0.56 -14.92 1.89
CA LEU A 52 1.39 -14.10 1.01
C LEU A 52 0.84 -14.18 -0.41
N THR A 53 0.26 -13.08 -0.89
CA THR A 53 -0.26 -12.95 -2.26
C THR A 53 0.66 -12.04 -3.07
N SER A 54 1.12 -12.53 -4.22
CA SER A 54 1.87 -11.75 -5.21
C SER A 54 0.95 -11.39 -6.38
N THR A 55 0.62 -10.12 -6.53
CA THR A 55 -0.21 -9.61 -7.63
C THR A 55 0.69 -9.15 -8.77
N TYR A 56 0.37 -9.55 -9.99
CA TYR A 56 1.07 -9.07 -11.19
C TYR A 56 0.67 -7.63 -11.50
N VAL A 57 1.66 -6.75 -11.72
CA VAL A 57 1.42 -5.34 -12.06
C VAL A 57 1.68 -5.09 -13.55
N GLY A 58 2.79 -5.60 -14.07
CA GLY A 58 3.18 -5.33 -15.46
C GLY A 58 4.62 -5.72 -15.80
N ILE A 59 5.07 -5.23 -16.96
CA ILE A 59 6.46 -5.31 -17.40
C ILE A 59 7.29 -4.31 -16.56
N TYR A 60 8.51 -4.67 -16.22
CA TYR A 60 9.43 -3.78 -15.51
C TYR A 60 9.69 -2.52 -16.34
N THR A 61 9.27 -1.38 -15.80
CA THR A 61 9.69 -0.05 -16.24
C THR A 61 10.17 0.72 -15.03
N GLU A 62 11.19 1.57 -15.21
CA GLU A 62 11.76 2.35 -14.11
C GLU A 62 10.72 3.30 -13.49
N GLU A 63 9.82 3.85 -14.31
CA GLU A 63 8.73 4.71 -13.84
C GLU A 63 7.75 3.96 -12.92
N LEU A 64 7.35 2.75 -13.31
CA LEU A 64 6.42 1.94 -12.54
C LEU A 64 7.07 1.48 -11.22
N TYR A 65 8.35 1.09 -11.27
CA TYR A 65 9.10 0.71 -10.08
C TYR A 65 9.25 1.87 -9.10
N ASN A 66 9.58 3.07 -9.59
CA ASN A 66 9.73 4.26 -8.75
C ASN A 66 8.39 4.71 -8.15
N LEU A 67 7.28 4.59 -8.90
CA LEU A 67 5.93 4.87 -8.39
C LEU A 67 5.56 3.91 -7.25
N LEU A 68 5.81 2.61 -7.44
CA LEU A 68 5.55 1.61 -6.40
C LEU A 68 6.41 1.82 -5.15
N LEU A 69 7.66 2.25 -5.32
CA LEU A 69 8.55 2.58 -4.20
C LEU A 69 8.05 3.79 -3.40
N ARG A 70 7.58 4.84 -4.10
CA ARG A 70 6.97 6.03 -3.47
C ARG A 70 5.71 5.65 -2.70
N ASN A 71 4.81 4.90 -3.34
CA ASN A 71 3.58 4.44 -2.69
C ASN A 71 3.88 3.58 -1.46
N ALA A 72 4.82 2.64 -1.56
CA ALA A 72 5.22 1.80 -0.42
C ALA A 72 5.79 2.62 0.74
N ARG A 73 6.52 3.70 0.45
CA ARG A 73 7.04 4.62 1.46
C ARG A 73 5.92 5.43 2.13
N GLU A 74 4.95 5.91 1.36
CA GLU A 74 3.79 6.62 1.92
C GLU A 74 2.93 5.71 2.79
N ILE A 75 2.73 4.45 2.40
CA ILE A 75 2.00 3.46 3.22
C ILE A 75 2.73 3.20 4.54
N CYS A 76 4.07 3.10 4.51
CA CYS A 76 4.89 2.92 5.70
C CYS A 76 4.87 4.14 6.64
N GLU A 77 4.64 5.34 6.12
CA GLU A 77 4.52 6.56 6.92
C GLU A 77 3.12 6.71 7.56
N ILE A 78 2.10 6.10 6.95
CA ILE A 78 0.71 6.12 7.44
C ILE A 78 0.46 5.03 8.50
N MET A 79 1.15 3.88 8.41
CA MET A 79 1.00 2.72 9.29
C MET A 79 1.81 2.86 10.59
#